data_AF-A0A3N5PE89-F1
#
_entry.id   AF-A0A3N5PE89-F1
#
_cell.length_a   1.000
_cell.length_b   1.000
_cell.length_c   1.000
_cell.angle_alpha   90.00
_cell.angle_beta   90.00
_cell.angle_gamma   90.00
#
_symmetry.space_group_name_H-M   'P 1'
#
loop_
_entity.id
_entity.type
_entity.pdbx_description
1 polymer ?
#
loop_
_entity_poly.entity_id
_entity_poly.type
_entity_poly.pdbx_seq_one_letter_code
_entity_poly.pdbx_strand_id
1 'polypeptide(L)'
;MDPIVMLLIGLAIGLIAGTGTMYAIKSFIERSKKATVEREMAAVQAAAESEAQKILAQAEVQAKTEFIRRREEFDRETESTRTELRSEEKRLSKREDLVDQKLDTLTQKERLIDTAEKSVVEREKALVVKDRQLNDLIAQQKTQLLKVANLSIEEARTLLLSKIEKDMETETAELIEHRLDEARETAEQQAREIVVTAIQRYGAEHTADATVSTVDIPSDDMKGRVIGREGRNIRAFEKATGVDV
;
A
#
# COMPACT_ATOMS: atom_id res chain seq x y z
N MET A 1 147.22 -24.14 29.07
CA MET A 1 146.17 -23.14 29.28
C MET A 1 145.58 -23.37 30.66
N ASP A 2 145.43 -22.31 31.46
CA ASP A 2 144.92 -22.42 32.83
C ASP A 2 143.46 -22.94 32.87
N PRO A 3 143.11 -23.84 33.82
CA PRO A 3 141.76 -24.42 33.93
C PRO A 3 140.64 -23.37 34.03
N ILE A 4 140.94 -22.19 34.57
CA ILE A 4 140.01 -21.08 34.77
C ILE A 4 139.60 -20.44 33.43
N VAL A 5 140.51 -20.37 32.45
CA VAL A 5 140.25 -19.76 31.14
C VAL A 5 139.31 -20.63 30.30
N MET A 6 139.44 -21.96 30.36
CA MET A 6 138.50 -22.88 29.68
C MET A 6 137.08 -22.79 30.26
N LEU A 7 136.95 -22.60 31.57
CA LEU A 7 135.65 -22.51 32.23
C LEU A 7 134.91 -21.21 31.85
N LEU A 8 135.63 -20.09 31.73
CA LEU A 8 135.07 -18.81 31.26
C LEU A 8 134.65 -18.86 29.78
N ILE A 9 135.43 -19.51 28.91
CA ILE A 9 135.07 -19.68 27.50
C ILE A 9 133.85 -20.59 27.35
N GLY A 10 133.76 -21.69 28.12
CA GLY A 10 132.59 -22.56 28.14
C GLY A 10 131.32 -21.85 28.62
N LEU A 11 131.43 -20.99 29.63
CA LEU A 11 130.32 -20.20 30.15
C LEU A 11 129.86 -19.12 29.14
N ALA A 12 130.80 -18.46 28.46
CA ALA A 12 130.50 -17.48 27.41
C ALA A 12 129.82 -18.14 26.19
N ILE A 13 130.33 -19.30 25.75
CA ILE A 13 129.71 -20.07 24.64
C ILE A 13 128.31 -20.56 25.05
N GLY A 14 128.14 -21.04 26.29
CA GLY A 14 126.83 -21.45 26.81
C GLY A 14 125.82 -20.30 26.87
N LEU A 15 126.27 -19.10 27.24
CA LEU A 15 125.42 -17.91 27.29
C LEU A 15 125.03 -17.42 25.88
N ILE A 16 125.95 -17.44 24.92
CA ILE A 16 125.67 -17.07 23.52
C ILE A 16 124.76 -18.11 22.85
N ALA A 17 125.01 -19.40 23.07
CA ALA A 17 124.16 -20.48 22.55
C ALA A 17 122.77 -20.46 23.19
N GLY A 18 122.68 -20.19 24.50
CA GLY A 18 121.42 -20.08 25.24
C GLY A 18 120.58 -18.87 24.82
N THR A 19 121.21 -17.71 24.64
CA THR A 19 120.52 -16.49 24.14
C THR A 19 120.08 -16.64 22.69
N GLY A 20 120.91 -17.25 21.83
CA GLY A 20 120.58 -17.54 20.44
C GLY A 20 119.42 -18.53 20.29
N THR A 21 119.42 -19.62 21.06
CA THR A 21 118.31 -20.59 21.08
C THR A 21 117.03 -19.98 21.66
N MET A 22 117.11 -19.18 22.72
CA MET A 22 115.96 -18.47 23.28
C MET A 22 115.37 -17.45 22.29
N TYR A 23 116.21 -16.68 21.59
CA TYR A 23 115.75 -15.75 20.55
C TYR A 23 115.11 -16.48 19.37
N ALA A 24 115.70 -17.60 18.93
CA ALA A 24 115.14 -18.43 17.85
C ALA A 24 113.75 -19.00 18.24
N ILE A 25 113.61 -19.58 19.44
CA ILE A 25 112.33 -20.08 19.95
C ILE A 25 111.30 -18.95 20.08
N LYS A 26 111.70 -17.80 20.64
CA LYS A 26 110.82 -16.64 20.77
C LYS A 26 110.36 -16.13 19.40
N SER A 27 111.27 -16.02 18.44
CA SER A 27 110.95 -15.58 17.07
C SER A 27 110.06 -16.59 16.33
N PHE A 28 110.20 -17.89 16.58
CA PHE A 28 109.35 -18.94 16.01
C PHE A 28 107.94 -18.91 16.62
N ILE A 29 107.82 -18.72 17.94
CA ILE A 29 106.54 -18.58 18.64
C ILE A 29 105.83 -17.28 18.23
N GLU A 30 106.54 -16.17 18.08
CA GLU A 30 105.94 -14.91 17.61
C GLU A 30 105.48 -15.01 16.16
N ARG A 31 106.26 -15.66 15.28
CA ARG A 31 105.85 -15.92 13.89
C ARG A 31 104.65 -16.87 13.81
N SER A 32 104.62 -17.93 14.62
CA SER A 32 103.49 -18.87 14.64
C SER A 32 102.23 -18.23 15.23
N LYS A 33 102.35 -17.45 16.30
CA LYS A 33 101.25 -16.64 16.85
C LYS A 33 100.74 -15.59 15.85
N LYS A 34 101.64 -14.91 15.14
CA LYS A 34 101.25 -13.96 14.10
C LYS A 34 100.51 -14.66 12.96
N ALA A 35 101.01 -15.82 12.51
CA ALA A 35 100.36 -16.61 11.48
C ALA A 35 98.99 -17.17 11.92
N THR A 36 98.81 -17.54 13.19
CA THR A 36 97.50 -17.98 13.70
C THR A 36 96.52 -16.81 13.80
N VAL A 37 96.96 -15.65 14.30
CA VAL A 37 96.14 -14.44 14.35
C VAL A 37 95.74 -13.97 12.95
N GLU A 38 96.67 -13.98 11.98
CA GLU A 38 96.37 -13.63 10.59
C GLU A 38 95.35 -14.60 9.96
N ARG A 39 95.44 -15.90 10.26
CA ARG A 39 94.46 -16.91 9.80
C ARG A 39 93.10 -16.73 10.46
N GLU A 40 93.06 -16.45 11.76
CA GLU A 40 91.81 -16.18 12.49
C GLU A 40 91.14 -14.91 11.97
N MET A 41 91.91 -13.83 11.76
CA MET A 41 91.41 -12.58 11.17
C MET A 41 90.88 -12.81 9.74
N ALA A 42 91.61 -13.56 8.91
CA ALA A 42 91.16 -13.91 7.56
C ALA A 42 89.89 -14.78 7.60
N ALA A 43 89.77 -15.72 8.53
CA ALA A 43 88.59 -16.55 8.70
C ALA A 43 87.38 -15.73 9.18
N VAL A 44 87.57 -14.80 10.12
CA VAL A 44 86.52 -13.89 10.59
C VAL A 44 86.07 -12.96 9.46
N GLN A 45 87.01 -12.40 8.68
CA GLN A 45 86.68 -11.56 7.54
C GLN A 45 85.92 -12.34 6.46
N ALA A 46 86.38 -13.55 6.10
CA ALA A 46 85.69 -14.40 5.14
C ALA A 46 84.27 -14.80 5.63
N ALA A 47 84.12 -15.08 6.93
CA ALA A 47 82.81 -15.35 7.52
C ALA A 47 81.89 -14.12 7.49
N ALA A 48 82.43 -12.93 7.79
CA ALA A 48 81.68 -11.67 7.73
C ALA A 48 81.26 -11.32 6.29
N GLU A 49 82.13 -11.52 5.31
CA GLU A 49 81.84 -11.32 3.88
C GLU A 49 80.77 -12.32 3.40
N SER A 50 80.87 -13.59 3.80
CA SER A 50 79.87 -14.62 3.48
C SER A 50 78.50 -14.31 4.09
N GLU A 51 78.46 -13.90 5.37
CA GLU A 51 77.20 -13.53 6.03
C GLU A 51 76.61 -12.25 5.42
N ALA A 52 77.43 -11.26 5.08
CA ALA A 52 76.96 -10.06 4.38
C ALA A 52 76.37 -10.39 3.00
N GLN A 53 77.03 -11.26 2.21
CA GLN A 53 76.49 -11.74 0.93
C GLN A 53 75.18 -12.49 1.11
N LYS A 54 75.06 -13.31 2.16
CA LYS A 54 73.84 -14.04 2.49
C LYS A 54 72.70 -13.11 2.88
N ILE A 55 72.97 -12.10 3.72
CA ILE A 55 71.99 -11.07 4.10
C ILE A 55 71.53 -10.31 2.86
N LEU A 56 72.44 -9.90 1.98
CA LEU A 56 72.10 -9.19 0.73
C LEU A 56 71.25 -10.08 -0.19
N ALA A 57 71.64 -11.34 -0.38
CA ALA A 57 70.87 -12.27 -1.20
C ALA A 57 69.47 -12.53 -0.61
N GLN A 58 69.36 -12.70 0.71
CA GLN A 58 68.08 -12.86 1.40
C GLN A 58 67.20 -11.61 1.27
N ALA A 59 67.78 -10.42 1.46
CA ALA A 59 67.09 -9.15 1.29
C ALA A 59 66.59 -8.96 -0.14
N GLU A 60 67.40 -9.32 -1.15
CA GLU A 60 67.01 -9.26 -2.55
C GLU A 60 65.86 -10.24 -2.88
N VAL A 61 65.93 -11.47 -2.38
CA VAL A 61 64.87 -12.47 -2.56
C VAL A 61 63.59 -12.03 -1.88
N GLN A 62 63.65 -11.52 -0.65
CA GLN A 62 62.50 -10.98 0.07
C GLN A 62 61.89 -9.78 -0.66
N ALA A 63 62.71 -8.84 -1.11
CA ALA A 63 62.25 -7.68 -1.87
C ALA A 63 61.57 -8.10 -3.19
N LYS A 64 62.14 -9.07 -3.91
CA LYS A 64 61.52 -9.63 -5.13
C LYS A 64 60.21 -10.34 -4.83
N THR A 65 60.14 -11.10 -3.74
CA THR A 65 58.93 -11.83 -3.33
C THR A 65 57.80 -10.87 -2.96
N GLU A 66 58.09 -9.86 -2.13
CA GLU A 66 57.14 -8.82 -1.76
C GLU A 66 56.69 -7.99 -2.97
N PHE A 67 57.62 -7.69 -3.90
CA PHE A 67 57.27 -7.00 -5.15
C PHE A 67 56.31 -7.82 -6.02
N ILE A 68 56.59 -9.11 -6.21
CA ILE A 68 55.71 -10.00 -6.99
C ILE A 68 54.34 -10.10 -6.32
N ARG A 69 54.33 -10.31 -5.00
CA ARG A 69 53.08 -10.40 -4.22
C ARG A 69 52.24 -9.13 -4.33
N ARG A 70 52.83 -7.96 -4.12
CA ARG A 70 52.12 -6.67 -4.26
C ARG A 70 51.63 -6.44 -5.69
N ARG A 71 52.40 -6.88 -6.68
CA ARG A 71 52.00 -6.79 -8.08
C ARG A 71 50.81 -7.69 -8.39
N GLU A 72 50.79 -8.92 -7.88
CA GLU A 72 49.64 -9.81 -8.02
C GLU A 72 48.40 -9.26 -7.31
N GLU A 73 48.54 -8.71 -6.10
CA GLU A 73 47.45 -8.05 -5.37
C GLU A 73 46.89 -6.87 -6.19
N PHE A 74 47.76 -6.01 -6.72
CA PHE A 74 47.40 -4.88 -7.57
C PHE A 74 46.71 -5.32 -8.87
N ASP A 75 47.23 -6.34 -9.56
CA ASP A 75 46.66 -6.84 -10.80
C ASP A 75 45.25 -7.44 -10.56
N ARG A 76 45.05 -8.16 -9.44
CA ARG A 76 43.73 -8.68 -9.05
C ARG A 76 42.75 -7.58 -8.70
N GLU A 77 43.16 -6.58 -7.91
CA GLU A 77 42.30 -5.44 -7.57
C GLU A 77 41.90 -4.67 -8.83
N THR A 78 42.87 -4.41 -9.71
CA THR A 78 42.64 -3.75 -11.00
C THR A 78 41.66 -4.53 -11.87
N GLU A 79 41.77 -5.86 -11.93
CA GLU A 79 40.84 -6.70 -12.69
C GLU A 79 39.42 -6.69 -12.08
N SER A 80 39.31 -6.73 -10.75
CA SER A 80 38.03 -6.60 -10.05
C SER A 80 37.36 -5.26 -10.34
N THR A 81 38.08 -4.16 -10.13
CA THR A 81 37.58 -2.80 -10.42
C THR A 81 37.20 -2.65 -11.88
N ARG A 82 37.98 -3.19 -12.82
CA ARG A 82 37.66 -3.13 -14.25
C ARG A 82 36.39 -3.91 -14.60
N THR A 83 36.15 -5.03 -13.92
CA THR A 83 34.93 -5.84 -14.10
C THR A 83 33.71 -5.14 -13.53
N GLU A 84 33.84 -4.54 -12.35
CA GLU A 84 32.79 -3.72 -11.72
C GLU A 84 32.43 -2.50 -12.60
N LEU A 85 33.44 -1.76 -13.07
CA LEU A 85 33.24 -0.62 -13.97
C LEU A 85 32.50 -1.02 -15.25
N ARG A 86 32.90 -2.13 -15.90
CA ARG A 86 32.21 -2.63 -17.09
C ARG A 86 30.76 -3.03 -16.82
N SER A 87 30.48 -3.59 -15.64
CA SER A 87 29.12 -3.93 -15.23
C SER A 87 28.25 -2.68 -15.04
N GLU A 88 28.81 -1.66 -14.38
CA GLU A 88 28.16 -0.37 -14.18
C GLU A 88 27.94 0.38 -15.50
N GLU A 89 28.93 0.42 -16.39
CA GLU A 89 28.80 0.98 -17.75
C GLU A 89 27.67 0.30 -18.52
N LYS A 90 27.60 -1.03 -18.49
CA LYS A 90 26.52 -1.78 -19.14
C LYS A 90 25.15 -1.48 -18.52
N ARG A 91 25.09 -1.29 -17.20
CA ARG A 91 23.85 -0.90 -16.50
C ARG A 91 23.43 0.52 -16.86
N LEU A 92 24.38 1.44 -16.98
CA LEU A 92 24.15 2.82 -17.37
C LEU A 92 23.66 2.92 -18.80
N SER A 93 24.33 2.27 -19.75
CA SER A 93 23.92 2.21 -21.16
C SER A 93 22.50 1.64 -21.32
N LYS A 94 22.15 0.57 -20.60
CA LYS A 94 20.77 0.06 -20.60
C LYS A 94 19.75 1.08 -20.05
N ARG A 95 20.13 1.89 -19.07
CA ARG A 95 19.25 2.94 -18.53
C ARG A 95 19.10 4.08 -19.53
N GLU A 96 20.16 4.47 -20.23
CA GLU A 96 20.12 5.45 -21.31
C GLU A 96 19.17 4.99 -22.42
N ASP A 97 19.31 3.75 -22.91
CA ASP A 97 18.41 3.18 -23.93
C ASP A 97 16.94 3.22 -23.49
N LEU A 98 16.66 2.90 -22.22
CA LEU A 98 15.30 2.94 -21.66
C LEU A 98 14.75 4.37 -21.54
N VAL A 99 15.62 5.34 -21.24
CA VAL A 99 15.23 6.75 -21.17
C VAL A 99 14.92 7.27 -22.58
N ASP A 100 15.74 6.94 -23.57
CA ASP A 100 15.52 7.33 -24.96
C ASP A 100 14.21 6.75 -25.50
N GLN A 101 13.93 5.46 -25.26
CA GLN A 101 12.65 4.84 -25.63
C GLN A 101 11.45 5.52 -24.97
N LYS A 102 11.57 5.93 -23.70
CA LYS A 102 10.51 6.67 -23.00
C LYS A 102 10.32 8.05 -23.60
N LEU A 103 11.41 8.74 -23.95
CA LEU A 103 11.38 10.07 -24.55
C LEU A 103 10.73 10.04 -25.93
N ASP A 104 11.02 9.03 -26.74
CA ASP A 104 10.35 8.79 -28.03
C ASP A 104 8.85 8.54 -27.84
N THR A 105 8.48 7.69 -26.88
CA THR A 105 7.08 7.41 -26.55
C THR A 105 6.34 8.68 -26.09
N LEU A 106 6.97 9.49 -25.26
CA LEU A 106 6.41 10.76 -24.79
C LEU A 106 6.23 11.75 -25.95
N THR A 107 7.22 11.87 -26.82
CA THR A 107 7.16 12.74 -28.01
C THR A 107 6.03 12.31 -28.96
N GLN A 108 5.82 11.01 -29.14
CA GLN A 108 4.69 10.51 -29.93
C GLN A 108 3.35 10.85 -29.29
N LYS A 109 3.22 10.68 -27.96
CA LYS A 109 1.99 11.05 -27.24
C LYS A 109 1.70 12.54 -27.30
N GLU A 110 2.72 13.38 -27.17
CA GLU A 110 2.61 14.84 -27.29
C GLU A 110 2.06 15.24 -28.66
N ARG A 111 2.60 14.67 -29.75
CA ARG A 111 2.07 14.91 -31.11
C ARG A 111 0.62 14.46 -31.29
N LEU A 112 0.22 13.35 -30.66
CA LEU A 112 -1.17 12.87 -30.69
C LEU A 112 -2.10 13.83 -29.94
N ILE A 113 -1.66 14.32 -28.78
CA ILE A 113 -2.40 15.31 -27.98
C ILE A 113 -2.55 16.61 -28.77
N ASP A 114 -1.47 17.16 -29.34
CA ASP A 114 -1.50 18.36 -30.18
C ASP A 114 -2.49 18.23 -31.34
N THR A 115 -2.53 17.06 -31.97
CA THR A 115 -3.44 16.78 -33.09
C THR A 115 -4.89 16.70 -32.59
N ALA A 116 -5.11 16.06 -31.45
CA ALA A 116 -6.44 15.97 -30.83
C ALA A 116 -6.95 17.35 -30.39
N GLU A 117 -6.10 18.17 -29.77
CA GLU A 117 -6.45 19.53 -29.35
C GLU A 117 -6.84 20.40 -30.56
N LYS A 118 -6.06 20.37 -31.63
CA LYS A 118 -6.40 21.08 -32.88
C LYS A 118 -7.75 20.60 -33.44
N SER A 119 -8.01 19.30 -33.41
CA SER A 119 -9.29 18.72 -33.87
C SER A 119 -10.48 19.17 -33.01
N VAL A 120 -10.29 19.24 -31.68
CA VAL A 120 -11.32 19.73 -30.75
C VAL A 120 -11.62 21.21 -31.00
N VAL A 121 -10.59 22.05 -31.13
CA VAL A 121 -10.75 23.48 -31.41
C VAL A 121 -11.49 23.72 -32.72
N GLU A 122 -11.16 22.98 -33.79
CA GLU A 122 -11.88 23.10 -35.07
C GLU A 122 -13.33 22.62 -34.97
N ARG A 123 -13.60 21.55 -34.20
CA ARG A 123 -14.97 21.09 -33.94
C ARG A 123 -15.78 22.11 -33.13
N GLU A 124 -15.20 22.73 -32.11
CA GLU A 124 -15.85 23.79 -31.35
C GLU A 124 -16.21 24.97 -32.23
N LYS A 125 -15.29 25.44 -33.07
CA LYS A 125 -15.59 26.51 -34.04
C LYS A 125 -16.73 26.13 -34.97
N ALA A 126 -16.72 24.90 -35.50
CA ALA A 126 -17.78 24.40 -36.36
C ALA A 126 -19.13 24.32 -35.63
N LEU A 127 -19.14 23.89 -34.36
CA LEU A 127 -20.33 23.85 -33.52
C LEU A 127 -20.89 25.24 -33.27
N VAL A 128 -20.06 26.23 -32.94
CA VAL A 128 -20.50 27.62 -32.74
C VAL A 128 -21.15 28.18 -34.02
N VAL A 129 -20.59 27.89 -35.19
CA VAL A 129 -21.19 28.30 -36.47
C VAL A 129 -22.54 27.62 -36.70
N LYS A 130 -22.63 26.30 -36.47
CA LYS A 130 -23.89 25.56 -36.62
C LYS A 130 -24.96 26.02 -35.63
N ASP A 131 -24.59 26.31 -34.39
CA ASP A 131 -25.52 26.78 -33.36
C ASP A 131 -26.12 28.13 -33.75
N ARG A 132 -25.31 29.06 -34.27
CA ARG A 132 -25.81 30.32 -34.84
C ARG A 132 -26.77 30.09 -36.00
N GLN A 133 -26.40 29.25 -36.97
CA GLN A 133 -27.26 28.92 -38.11
C GLN A 133 -28.59 28.29 -37.68
N LEU A 134 -28.56 27.43 -36.66
CA LEU A 134 -29.74 26.76 -36.14
C LEU A 134 -30.67 27.74 -35.42
N ASN A 135 -30.11 28.63 -34.60
CA ASN A 135 -30.87 29.71 -33.95
C ASN A 135 -31.51 30.66 -34.98
N ASP A 136 -30.77 31.04 -36.03
CA ASP A 136 -31.31 31.86 -37.13
C ASP A 136 -32.44 31.13 -37.86
N LEU A 137 -32.28 29.83 -38.15
CA LEU A 137 -33.29 29.02 -38.81
C LEU A 137 -34.55 28.86 -37.95
N ILE A 138 -34.41 28.63 -36.64
CA ILE A 138 -35.53 28.58 -35.70
C ILE A 138 -36.28 29.91 -35.68
N ALA A 139 -35.55 31.03 -35.64
CA ALA A 139 -36.16 32.36 -35.70
C ALA A 139 -36.95 32.56 -37.00
N GLN A 140 -36.37 32.19 -38.15
CA GLN A 140 -37.04 32.26 -39.45
C GLN A 140 -38.28 31.36 -39.52
N GLN A 141 -38.19 30.11 -39.06
CA GLN A 141 -39.33 29.19 -39.00
C GLN A 141 -40.44 29.74 -38.12
N LYS A 142 -40.11 30.30 -36.94
CA LYS A 142 -41.09 30.92 -36.05
C LYS A 142 -41.80 32.08 -36.73
N THR A 143 -41.06 32.97 -37.40
CA THR A 143 -41.66 34.08 -38.17
C THR A 143 -42.54 33.57 -39.30
N GLN A 144 -42.11 32.53 -40.02
CA GLN A 144 -42.88 31.98 -41.14
C GLN A 144 -44.16 31.26 -40.67
N LEU A 145 -44.10 30.50 -39.57
CA LEU A 145 -45.27 29.88 -38.96
C LEU A 145 -46.30 30.91 -38.51
N LEU A 146 -45.86 32.00 -37.88
CA LEU A 146 -46.74 33.12 -37.51
C LEU A 146 -47.39 33.76 -38.75
N LYS A 147 -46.63 33.96 -39.84
CA LYS A 147 -47.16 34.45 -41.11
C LYS A 147 -48.18 33.51 -41.73
N VAL A 148 -47.89 32.20 -41.80
CA VAL A 148 -48.80 31.19 -42.39
C VAL A 148 -50.07 31.04 -41.55
N ALA A 149 -49.94 31.09 -40.22
CA ALA A 149 -51.07 31.09 -39.31
C ALA A 149 -51.86 32.40 -39.35
N ASN A 150 -51.32 33.44 -40.00
CA ASN A 150 -51.89 34.79 -40.06
C ASN A 150 -52.11 35.38 -38.65
N LEU A 151 -51.23 35.02 -37.71
CA LEU A 151 -51.28 35.43 -36.32
C LEU A 151 -50.10 36.34 -35.99
N SER A 152 -50.35 37.37 -35.19
CA SER A 152 -49.28 38.09 -34.48
C SER A 152 -48.70 37.24 -33.35
N ILE A 153 -47.51 37.62 -32.87
CA ILE A 153 -46.84 36.94 -31.74
C ILE A 153 -47.73 36.91 -30.49
N GLU A 154 -48.41 38.03 -30.22
CA GLU A 154 -49.31 38.15 -29.06
C GLU A 154 -50.55 37.27 -29.24
N GLU A 155 -51.18 37.25 -30.42
CA GLU A 155 -52.32 36.37 -30.68
C GLU A 155 -51.96 34.89 -30.56
N ALA A 156 -50.79 34.48 -31.08
CA ALA A 156 -50.32 33.10 -30.95
C ALA A 156 -50.02 32.73 -29.48
N ARG A 157 -49.47 33.68 -28.69
CA ARG A 157 -49.24 33.50 -27.25
C ARG A 157 -50.57 33.36 -26.50
N THR A 158 -51.54 34.23 -26.76
CA THR A 158 -52.87 34.18 -26.16
C THR A 158 -53.59 32.89 -26.49
N LEU A 159 -53.53 32.43 -27.75
CA LEU A 159 -54.13 31.17 -28.17
C LEU A 159 -53.50 29.96 -27.46
N LEU A 160 -52.17 29.93 -27.32
CA LEU A 160 -51.47 28.88 -26.60
C LEU A 160 -51.85 28.86 -25.11
N LEU A 161 -51.84 30.03 -24.46
CA LEU A 161 -52.22 30.15 -23.06
C LEU A 161 -53.66 29.73 -22.82
N SER A 162 -54.59 30.15 -23.68
CA SER A 162 -56.00 29.73 -23.60
C SER A 162 -56.17 28.22 -23.79
N LYS A 163 -55.38 27.59 -24.66
CA LYS A 163 -55.40 26.14 -24.82
C LYS A 163 -54.87 25.42 -23.57
N ILE A 164 -53.76 25.90 -23.01
CA ILE A 164 -53.21 25.36 -21.76
C ILE A 164 -54.21 25.52 -20.61
N GLU A 165 -54.86 26.69 -20.48
CA GLU A 165 -55.91 26.91 -19.48
C GLU A 165 -57.04 25.88 -19.63
N LYS A 166 -57.53 25.65 -20.85
CA LYS A 166 -58.60 24.69 -21.10
C LYS A 166 -58.20 23.24 -20.81
N ASP A 167 -56.96 22.86 -21.17
CA ASP A 167 -56.42 21.54 -20.86
C ASP A 167 -56.29 21.37 -19.34
N MET A 168 -55.82 22.40 -18.63
CA MET A 168 -55.72 22.41 -17.16
C MET A 168 -57.08 22.39 -16.46
N GLU A 169 -58.10 23.08 -16.98
CA GLU A 169 -59.48 23.00 -16.48
C GLU A 169 -60.01 21.57 -16.56
N THR A 170 -59.74 20.88 -17.66
CA THR A 170 -60.16 19.49 -17.88
C THR A 170 -59.49 18.55 -16.89
N GLU A 171 -58.16 18.63 -16.76
CA GLU A 171 -57.40 17.80 -15.82
C GLU A 171 -57.78 18.08 -14.35
N THR A 172 -58.07 19.34 -14.03
CA THR A 172 -58.55 19.72 -12.68
C THR A 172 -59.95 19.16 -12.41
N ALA A 173 -60.84 19.16 -13.39
CA ALA A 173 -62.18 18.59 -13.24
C ALA A 173 -62.12 17.07 -12.98
N GLU A 174 -61.29 16.35 -13.74
CA GLU A 174 -61.05 14.91 -13.54
C GLU A 174 -60.48 14.62 -12.14
N LEU A 175 -59.53 15.44 -11.68
CA LEU A 175 -58.97 15.31 -10.33
C LEU A 175 -60.02 15.55 -9.24
N ILE A 176 -60.87 16.56 -9.40
CA ILE A 176 -61.94 16.86 -8.44
C ILE A 176 -62.93 15.69 -8.36
N GLU A 177 -63.35 15.14 -9.50
CA GLU A 177 -64.26 13.99 -9.56
C GLU A 177 -63.66 12.79 -8.83
N HIS A 178 -62.41 12.44 -9.12
CA HIS A 178 -61.69 11.36 -8.43
C HIS A 178 -61.64 11.56 -6.91
N ARG A 179 -61.33 12.78 -6.44
CA ARG A 179 -61.29 13.09 -5.01
C ARG A 179 -62.66 13.02 -4.34
N LEU A 180 -63.72 13.39 -5.03
CA LEU A 180 -65.09 13.29 -4.50
C LEU A 180 -65.50 11.82 -4.35
N ASP A 181 -65.14 10.95 -5.29
CA ASP A 181 -65.44 9.53 -5.20
C ASP A 181 -64.63 8.84 -4.08
N GLU A 182 -63.34 9.13 -3.93
CA GLU A 182 -62.54 8.67 -2.78
C GLU A 182 -63.15 9.11 -1.44
N ALA A 183 -63.62 10.36 -1.35
CA ALA A 183 -64.24 10.89 -0.14
C ALA A 183 -65.56 10.18 0.17
N ARG A 184 -66.38 9.86 -0.84
CA ARG A 184 -67.63 9.10 -0.69
C ARG A 184 -67.37 7.68 -0.21
N GLU A 185 -66.41 6.99 -0.81
CA GLU A 185 -66.06 5.62 -0.41
C GLU A 185 -65.55 5.57 1.03
N THR A 186 -64.68 6.52 1.40
CA THR A 186 -64.17 6.66 2.77
C THR A 186 -65.30 6.94 3.76
N ALA A 187 -66.22 7.85 3.42
CA ALA A 187 -67.35 8.19 4.26
C ALA A 187 -68.30 6.99 4.44
N GLU A 188 -68.56 6.21 3.39
CA GLU A 188 -69.38 5.00 3.46
C GLU A 188 -68.72 3.93 4.35
N GLN A 189 -67.41 3.73 4.20
CA GLN A 189 -66.67 2.77 5.04
C GLN A 189 -66.74 3.16 6.52
N GLN A 190 -66.49 4.44 6.83
CA GLN A 190 -66.58 4.96 8.21
C GLN A 190 -68.00 4.85 8.76
N ALA A 191 -69.02 5.18 7.97
CA ALA A 191 -70.42 5.05 8.39
C ALA A 191 -70.76 3.59 8.73
N ARG A 192 -70.34 2.63 7.90
CA ARG A 192 -70.52 1.19 8.17
C ARG A 192 -69.81 0.77 9.46
N GLU A 193 -68.58 1.22 9.69
CA GLU A 193 -67.81 0.91 10.91
C GLU A 193 -68.51 1.46 12.17
N ILE A 194 -69.02 2.69 12.12
CA ILE A 194 -69.76 3.32 13.22
C ILE A 194 -71.02 2.52 13.54
N VAL A 195 -71.80 2.14 12.52
CA VAL A 195 -73.03 1.35 12.70
C VAL A 195 -72.71 -0.02 13.31
N VAL A 196 -71.70 -0.73 12.80
CA VAL A 196 -71.27 -2.02 13.34
C VAL A 196 -70.83 -1.88 14.79
N THR A 197 -70.04 -0.85 15.11
CA THR A 197 -69.57 -0.57 16.48
C THR A 197 -70.74 -0.27 17.43
N ALA A 198 -71.73 0.50 16.98
CA ALA A 198 -72.93 0.77 17.76
C ALA A 198 -73.72 -0.52 18.03
N ILE A 199 -73.94 -1.36 17.01
CA ILE A 199 -74.62 -2.66 17.17
C ILE A 199 -73.85 -3.54 18.17
N GLN A 200 -72.53 -3.64 18.04
CA GLN A 200 -71.70 -4.44 18.95
C GLN A 200 -71.75 -3.94 20.40
N ARG A 201 -71.78 -2.62 20.62
CA ARG A 201 -71.83 -2.02 21.96
C ARG A 201 -73.18 -2.18 22.65
N TYR A 202 -74.29 -1.94 21.94
CA TYR A 202 -75.63 -1.90 22.54
C TYR A 202 -76.42 -3.21 22.38
N GLY A 203 -75.97 -4.12 21.50
CA GLY A 203 -76.69 -5.34 21.18
C GLY A 203 -76.91 -6.25 22.39
N ALA A 204 -75.87 -6.48 23.19
CA ALA A 204 -75.92 -7.37 24.36
C ALA A 204 -76.81 -6.82 25.50
N GLU A 205 -76.71 -5.52 25.77
CA GLU A 205 -77.51 -4.86 26.82
C GLU A 205 -78.99 -4.85 26.45
N HIS A 206 -79.33 -4.50 25.20
CA HIS A 206 -80.72 -4.49 24.76
C HIS A 206 -81.35 -5.91 24.68
N THR A 207 -80.56 -6.93 24.31
CA THR A 207 -81.06 -8.31 24.35
C THR A 207 -81.26 -8.80 25.78
N ALA A 208 -80.41 -8.44 26.73
CA ALA A 208 -80.61 -8.76 28.14
C ALA A 208 -81.91 -8.13 28.68
N ASP A 209 -82.14 -6.83 28.44
CA ASP A 209 -83.35 -6.13 28.90
C ASP A 209 -84.64 -6.71 28.29
N ALA A 210 -84.62 -7.14 27.02
CA ALA A 210 -85.81 -7.66 26.34
C ALA A 210 -86.15 -9.12 26.72
N THR A 211 -85.19 -9.89 27.24
CA THR A 211 -85.36 -11.33 27.51
C THR A 211 -85.62 -11.65 28.98
N VAL A 212 -85.41 -10.70 29.89
CA VAL A 212 -85.68 -10.87 31.32
C VAL A 212 -87.09 -10.41 31.65
N SER A 213 -87.90 -11.30 32.23
CA SER A 213 -89.25 -11.00 32.72
C SER A 213 -89.37 -11.40 34.18
N THR A 214 -89.66 -10.44 35.05
CA THR A 214 -89.93 -10.70 36.47
C THR A 214 -91.39 -11.07 36.68
N VAL A 215 -91.64 -12.13 37.46
CA VAL A 215 -92.98 -12.57 37.84
C VAL A 215 -93.08 -12.55 39.36
N ASP A 216 -94.02 -11.78 39.90
CA ASP A 216 -94.24 -11.70 41.34
C ASP A 216 -94.94 -12.96 41.88
N ILE A 217 -94.39 -13.55 42.94
CA ILE A 217 -94.98 -14.70 43.62
C ILE A 217 -95.81 -14.19 44.81
N PRO A 218 -97.13 -14.45 44.85
CA PRO A 218 -98.06 -13.87 45.82
C PRO A 218 -97.94 -14.43 47.25
N SER A 219 -97.18 -15.51 47.49
CA SER A 219 -96.94 -16.05 48.84
C SER A 219 -95.71 -16.97 48.93
N ASP A 220 -95.10 -17.07 50.12
CA ASP A 220 -93.95 -17.95 50.37
C ASP A 220 -94.28 -19.44 50.24
N ASP A 221 -95.54 -19.85 50.47
CA ASP A 221 -96.00 -21.22 50.21
C ASP A 221 -95.93 -21.56 48.71
N MET A 222 -96.33 -20.62 47.86
CA MET A 222 -96.24 -20.76 46.41
C MET A 222 -94.77 -20.78 45.95
N LYS A 223 -93.90 -19.97 46.55
CA LYS A 223 -92.45 -20.01 46.31
C LYS A 223 -91.84 -21.38 46.66
N GLY A 224 -92.22 -21.97 47.80
CA GLY A 224 -91.80 -23.30 48.21
C GLY A 224 -92.22 -24.40 47.22
N ARG A 225 -93.42 -24.29 46.63
CA ARG A 225 -93.91 -25.20 45.58
C ARG A 225 -93.21 -25.03 44.22
N VAL A 226 -92.91 -23.79 43.84
CA VAL A 226 -92.19 -23.48 42.59
C VAL A 226 -90.74 -24.00 42.64
N ILE A 227 -90.06 -23.84 43.78
CA ILE A 227 -88.68 -24.34 43.95
C ILE A 227 -88.67 -25.87 44.13
N GLY A 228 -89.54 -26.39 45.01
CA GLY A 228 -89.57 -27.80 45.37
C GLY A 228 -88.41 -28.23 46.27
N ARG A 229 -88.52 -29.41 46.89
CA ARG A 229 -87.49 -29.96 47.79
C ARG A 229 -86.19 -30.23 47.01
N GLU A 230 -85.11 -29.57 47.41
CA GLU A 230 -83.79 -29.52 46.75
C GLU A 230 -83.79 -28.83 45.36
N GLY A 231 -84.76 -27.96 45.08
CA GLY A 231 -84.81 -27.23 43.80
C GLY A 231 -85.24 -28.10 42.61
N ARG A 232 -85.88 -29.26 42.86
CA ARG A 232 -86.25 -30.20 41.80
C ARG A 232 -87.32 -29.65 40.84
N ASN A 233 -88.25 -28.82 41.31
CA ASN A 233 -89.30 -28.27 40.45
C ASN A 233 -88.77 -27.17 39.54
N ILE A 234 -87.95 -26.25 40.06
CA ILE A 234 -87.41 -25.14 39.26
C ILE A 234 -86.47 -25.64 38.15
N ARG A 235 -85.61 -26.62 38.44
CA ARG A 235 -84.75 -27.25 37.42
C ARG A 235 -85.53 -28.01 36.34
N ALA A 236 -86.65 -28.64 36.72
CA ALA A 236 -87.53 -29.30 35.76
C ALA A 236 -88.23 -28.29 34.85
N PHE A 237 -88.61 -27.13 35.40
CA PHE A 237 -89.20 -26.02 34.66
C PHE A 237 -88.17 -25.40 33.69
N GLU A 238 -86.99 -24.98 34.16
CA GLU A 238 -85.88 -24.46 33.35
C GLU A 238 -85.54 -25.39 32.18
N LYS A 239 -85.45 -26.70 32.44
CA LYS A 239 -85.14 -27.69 31.40
C LYS A 239 -86.27 -27.87 30.37
N ALA A 240 -87.53 -27.69 30.77
CA ALA A 240 -88.68 -27.84 29.89
C ALA A 240 -88.93 -26.59 29.03
N THR A 241 -88.63 -25.39 29.55
CA THR A 241 -88.91 -24.11 28.89
C THR A 241 -87.69 -23.46 28.27
N GLY A 242 -86.47 -23.85 28.67
CA GLY A 242 -85.21 -23.28 28.19
C GLY A 242 -84.91 -21.88 28.73
N VAL A 243 -85.64 -21.43 29.76
CA VAL A 243 -85.37 -20.17 30.47
C VAL A 243 -84.48 -20.41 31.69
N ASP A 244 -83.73 -19.38 32.09
CA ASP A 244 -82.98 -19.32 33.35
C ASP A 244 -83.82 -18.51 34.35
N VAL A 245 -84.08 -19.04 35.56
CA VAL A 245 -85.12 -18.53 36.49
C VAL A 245 -84.54 -18.04 37.81
#